data_AF-A0A2D9M3B2-F1
#
_entry.id   AF-A0A2D9M3B2-F1
#
_cell.length_a   1.000
_cell.length_b   1.000
_cell.length_c   1.000
_cell.angle_alpha   90.00
_cell.angle_beta   90.00
_cell.angle_gamma   90.00
#
_symmetry.space_group_name_H-M   'P 1'
#
loop_
_entity.id
_entity.type
_entity.pdbx_description
1 polymer ?
#
loop_
_entity_poly.entity_id
_entity_poly.type
_entity_poly.pdbx_seq_one_letter_code
_entity_poly.pdbx_strand_id
1 'polypeptide(L)'
;MVAQVYVLGGLVSVFIISGRLYMTSGVTSFSRTFLFSVIATAASIACNSQDPSEQVFTGSTMGTTFRVSVIQEGISDTSSSDIRRTIEAELDGVDRMMSHYRPESELSRFNAFRDTQPFPFTAGTFEVIKQGQELAALTDGAFDITVGPLVTAWGFGVEQHNLPPPRATIVELLKHSGHDQLHLDVSAKSVRKQDPLIGFDLSAIAKGYA
;
A
#
# COMPACT_ATOMS: atom_id res chain seq x y z
N MET A 1 3.65 -11.61 69.03
CA MET A 1 4.98 -11.31 69.62
C MET A 1 5.95 -12.35 69.08
N VAL A 2 6.95 -11.94 68.32
CA VAL A 2 7.92 -12.85 67.68
C VAL A 2 9.20 -12.82 68.49
N ALA A 3 9.69 -13.97 68.93
CA ALA A 3 10.96 -14.09 69.64
C ALA A 3 11.88 -15.01 68.82
N GLN A 4 13.04 -14.50 68.43
CA GLN A 4 14.10 -15.30 67.81
C GLN A 4 14.98 -15.89 68.92
N VAL A 5 15.17 -17.22 68.89
CA VAL A 5 16.05 -17.93 69.81
C VAL A 5 17.10 -18.66 68.99
N TYR A 6 18.38 -18.38 69.25
CA TYR A 6 19.49 -19.10 68.64
C TYR A 6 19.84 -20.32 69.49
N VAL A 7 19.84 -21.49 68.86
CA VAL A 7 20.35 -22.73 69.47
C VAL A 7 21.49 -23.23 68.58
N LEU A 8 22.59 -23.66 69.22
CA LEU A 8 23.85 -24.08 68.60
C LEU A 8 23.63 -24.92 67.32
N GLY A 9 23.83 -24.29 66.16
CA GLY A 9 23.79 -24.94 64.84
C GLY A 9 22.74 -24.43 63.85
N GLY A 10 21.80 -23.54 64.22
CA GLY A 10 20.86 -22.97 63.24
C GLY A 10 19.80 -22.02 63.80
N LEU A 11 19.19 -21.22 62.91
CA LEU A 11 18.08 -20.32 63.21
C LEU A 11 16.76 -21.10 63.21
N VAL A 12 16.07 -21.14 64.35
CA VAL A 12 14.72 -21.70 64.46
C VAL A 12 13.75 -20.55 64.73
N SER A 13 12.76 -20.38 63.85
CA SER A 13 11.67 -19.43 64.08
C SER A 13 10.52 -20.15 64.79
N VAL A 14 10.07 -19.57 65.89
CA VAL A 14 8.97 -20.10 66.71
C VAL A 14 7.80 -19.12 66.64
N PHE A 15 6.62 -19.63 66.31
CA PHE A 15 5.40 -18.83 66.24
C PHE A 15 4.38 -19.31 67.25
N ILE A 16 3.66 -18.38 67.86
CA ILE A 16 2.50 -18.66 68.72
C ILE A 16 1.27 -18.09 68.02
N ILE A 17 0.35 -18.97 67.63
CA ILE A 17 -0.95 -18.62 67.06
C ILE A 17 -2.01 -19.30 67.92
N SER A 18 -2.91 -18.51 68.50
CA SER A 18 -4.05 -18.99 69.32
C SER A 18 -3.64 -19.96 70.45
N GLY A 19 -2.54 -19.68 71.15
CA GLY A 19 -2.08 -20.45 72.31
C GLY A 19 -1.39 -21.78 71.99
N ARG A 20 -1.20 -22.14 70.71
CA ARG A 20 -0.41 -23.31 70.29
C ARG A 20 0.96 -22.91 69.76
N LEU A 21 1.98 -23.64 70.19
CA LEU A 21 3.38 -23.47 69.80
C LEU A 21 3.64 -24.22 68.49
N TYR A 22 4.12 -23.52 67.46
CA TYR A 22 4.52 -24.13 66.20
C TYR A 22 6.02 -23.94 65.98
N MET A 23 6.74 -25.06 65.87
CA MET A 23 8.16 -25.12 65.52
C MET A 23 8.29 -25.67 64.10
N THR A 24 8.90 -24.88 63.20
CA THR A 24 9.27 -25.36 61.87
C THR A 24 10.77 -25.60 61.83
N SER A 25 11.19 -26.84 61.60
CA SER A 25 12.60 -27.20 61.39
C SER A 25 12.88 -27.46 59.91
N GLY A 26 13.92 -26.81 59.36
CA GLY A 26 14.51 -27.12 58.05
C GLY A 26 13.93 -26.29 56.89
N VAL A 27 14.68 -25.92 55.86
CA VAL A 27 15.98 -26.42 55.38
C VAL A 27 16.70 -25.27 54.66
N THR A 28 17.93 -24.96 55.08
CA THR A 28 18.88 -24.16 54.30
C THR A 28 19.60 -25.08 53.32
N SER A 29 19.22 -25.07 52.04
CA SER A 29 20.13 -25.37 50.91
C SER A 29 19.41 -25.06 49.59
N PHE A 30 19.55 -23.82 49.10
CA PHE A 30 19.14 -23.51 47.74
C PHE A 30 20.18 -24.14 46.80
N SER A 31 19.85 -25.32 46.27
CA SER A 31 20.74 -26.12 45.43
C SER A 31 21.24 -25.29 44.23
N ARG A 32 22.55 -25.31 43.94
CA ARG A 32 23.14 -24.68 42.74
C ARG A 32 22.38 -25.10 41.46
N THR A 33 21.86 -26.33 41.44
CA THR A 33 21.06 -26.88 40.34
C THR A 33 19.73 -26.14 40.14
N PHE A 34 19.11 -25.62 41.21
CA PHE A 34 17.87 -24.83 41.13
C PHE A 34 18.15 -23.41 40.62
N LEU A 35 19.29 -22.82 40.99
CA LEU A 35 19.73 -21.53 40.46
C LEU A 35 20.05 -21.64 38.95
N PHE A 36 20.70 -22.74 38.53
CA PHE A 36 20.98 -23.00 37.11
C PHE A 36 19.70 -23.24 36.28
N SER A 37 18.69 -23.93 36.82
CA SER A 37 17.44 -24.16 36.07
C SER A 37 16.61 -22.88 35.90
N VAL A 38 16.60 -21.99 36.90
CA VAL A 38 15.91 -20.68 36.84
C VAL A 38 16.61 -19.75 35.85
N ILE A 39 17.95 -19.74 35.81
CA ILE A 39 18.71 -18.97 34.82
C ILE A 39 18.47 -19.51 33.40
N ALA A 40 18.41 -20.83 33.23
CA ALA A 40 18.14 -21.44 31.92
C ALA A 40 16.72 -21.13 31.40
N THR A 41 15.71 -21.09 32.28
CA THR A 41 14.34 -20.71 31.88
C THR A 41 14.20 -19.21 31.62
N ALA A 42 14.89 -18.35 32.37
CA ALA A 42 14.92 -16.91 32.09
C ALA A 42 15.62 -16.59 30.75
N ALA A 43 16.66 -17.34 30.39
CA ALA A 43 17.35 -17.21 29.11
C ALA A 43 16.46 -17.61 27.91
N SER A 44 15.53 -18.55 28.08
CA SER A 44 14.57 -18.93 27.04
C SER A 44 13.49 -17.86 26.80
N ILE A 45 13.15 -17.06 27.81
CA ILE A 45 12.16 -15.98 27.70
C ILE A 45 12.80 -14.71 27.10
N ALA A 46 14.09 -14.49 27.32
CA ALA A 46 14.81 -13.30 26.86
C ALA A 46 15.23 -13.32 25.37
N CYS A 47 15.22 -14.48 24.71
CA CYS A 47 15.62 -14.62 23.30
C CYS A 47 14.46 -14.58 22.29
N ASN A 48 13.27 -14.11 22.68
CA ASN A 48 12.16 -13.93 21.74
C ASN A 48 12.05 -12.47 21.25
N SER A 49 13.18 -11.82 20.99
CA SER A 49 13.20 -10.63 20.13
C SER A 49 13.18 -11.12 18.69
N GLN A 50 11.99 -11.35 18.13
CA GLN A 50 11.87 -11.53 16.69
C GLN A 50 12.20 -10.19 16.03
N ASP A 51 13.39 -10.11 15.42
CA ASP A 51 13.71 -9.00 14.54
C ASP A 51 12.61 -8.91 13.45
N PRO A 52 12.17 -7.70 13.09
CA PRO A 52 11.16 -7.54 12.06
C PRO A 52 11.62 -8.24 10.76
N SER A 53 10.79 -9.16 10.25
CA SER A 53 11.11 -9.84 9.00
C SER A 53 10.72 -8.96 7.81
N GLU A 54 11.67 -8.63 6.95
CA GLU A 54 11.40 -7.92 5.69
C GLU A 54 11.00 -8.92 4.60
N GLN A 55 9.84 -8.71 3.99
CA GLN A 55 9.37 -9.42 2.82
C GLN A 55 9.34 -8.47 1.62
N VAL A 56 10.00 -8.85 0.53
CA VAL A 56 10.05 -8.04 -0.70
C VAL A 56 9.25 -8.73 -1.80
N PHE A 57 8.27 -8.01 -2.34
CA PHE A 57 7.44 -8.42 -3.46
C PHE A 57 7.82 -7.65 -4.71
N THR A 58 8.07 -8.35 -5.80
CA THR A 58 8.39 -7.77 -7.10
C THR A 58 7.57 -8.43 -8.20
N GLY A 59 7.33 -7.70 -9.28
CA GLY A 59 6.66 -8.18 -10.48
C GLY A 59 6.59 -7.10 -11.55
N SER A 60 5.75 -7.31 -12.55
CA SER A 60 5.57 -6.40 -13.69
C SER A 60 4.11 -5.97 -13.80
N THR A 61 3.87 -4.70 -14.08
CA THR A 61 2.53 -4.12 -14.34
C THR A 61 2.66 -2.77 -15.05
N MET A 62 1.61 -2.30 -15.74
CA MET A 62 1.55 -0.95 -16.34
C MET A 62 2.78 -0.57 -17.19
N GLY A 63 3.33 -1.54 -17.94
CA GLY A 63 4.51 -1.37 -18.79
C GLY A 63 5.83 -1.19 -18.04
N THR A 64 5.89 -1.50 -16.74
CA THR A 64 7.09 -1.38 -15.90
C THR A 64 7.14 -2.48 -14.82
N THR A 65 8.04 -2.36 -13.86
CA THR A 65 8.16 -3.27 -12.70
C THR A 65 7.75 -2.58 -11.40
N PHE A 66 7.25 -3.34 -10.45
CA PHE A 66 6.95 -2.87 -9.09
C PHE A 66 7.87 -3.54 -8.07
N ARG A 67 8.07 -2.86 -6.93
CA ARG A 67 8.75 -3.39 -5.75
C ARG A 67 8.04 -2.89 -4.50
N VAL A 68 7.59 -3.80 -3.65
CA VAL A 68 6.96 -3.50 -2.36
C VAL A 68 7.75 -4.22 -1.26
N SER A 69 8.31 -3.48 -0.31
CA SER A 69 8.94 -4.02 0.89
C SER A 69 7.95 -3.91 2.05
N VAL A 70 7.66 -5.04 2.71
CA VAL A 70 6.77 -5.12 3.87
C VAL A 70 7.60 -5.59 5.07
N ILE A 71 7.56 -4.81 6.14
CA ILE A 71 8.17 -5.17 7.41
C ILE A 71 7.07 -5.69 8.32
N GLN A 72 7.18 -6.93 8.78
CA GLN A 72 6.23 -7.52 9.73
C GLN A 72 6.87 -7.63 11.12
N GLU A 73 6.17 -7.11 12.11
CA GLU A 73 6.52 -7.27 13.53
C GLU A 73 5.73 -8.44 14.13
N GLY A 74 6.46 -9.41 14.71
CA GLY A 74 5.86 -10.57 15.37
C GLY A 74 5.25 -11.63 14.44
N ILE A 75 4.42 -12.51 15.00
CA ILE A 75 3.73 -13.58 14.27
C ILE A 75 2.48 -12.98 13.60
N SER A 76 2.57 -12.70 12.31
CA SER A 76 1.41 -12.33 11.49
C SER A 76 0.74 -13.60 10.95
N ASP A 77 -0.58 -13.70 11.08
CA ASP A 77 -1.38 -14.79 10.47
C ASP A 77 -1.52 -14.64 8.94
N THR A 78 -1.07 -13.52 8.36
CA THR A 78 -1.18 -13.28 6.92
C THR A 78 -0.02 -13.94 6.20
N SER A 79 -0.33 -14.89 5.31
CA SER A 79 0.69 -15.57 4.52
C SER A 79 1.31 -14.62 3.49
N SER A 80 2.60 -14.80 3.18
CA SER A 80 3.28 -14.06 2.11
C SER A 80 2.53 -14.16 0.76
N SER A 81 1.89 -15.31 0.50
CA SER A 81 1.06 -15.52 -0.69
C SER A 81 -0.20 -14.65 -0.72
N ASP A 82 -0.83 -14.38 0.42
CA ASP A 82 -2.02 -13.53 0.47
C ASP A 82 -1.66 -12.06 0.25
N ILE A 83 -0.52 -11.62 0.80
CA ILE A 83 0.02 -10.27 0.57
C ILE A 83 0.33 -10.09 -0.92
N ARG A 84 1.07 -11.04 -1.52
CA ARG A 84 1.35 -11.04 -2.96
C ARG A 84 0.08 -10.93 -3.78
N ARG A 85 -0.90 -11.80 -3.51
CA ARG A 85 -2.17 -11.81 -4.24
C ARG A 85 -2.90 -10.48 -4.14
N THR A 86 -2.88 -9.86 -2.96
CA THR A 86 -3.51 -8.56 -2.72
C THR A 86 -2.81 -7.47 -3.54
N ILE A 87 -1.48 -7.40 -3.49
CA ILE A 87 -0.69 -6.44 -4.28
C ILE A 87 -0.98 -6.62 -5.79
N GLU A 88 -0.89 -7.85 -6.28
CA GLU A 88 -1.11 -8.14 -7.70
C GLU A 88 -2.56 -7.84 -8.13
N ALA A 89 -3.55 -8.07 -7.26
CA ALA A 89 -4.95 -7.76 -7.54
C ALA A 89 -5.23 -6.26 -7.61
N GLU A 90 -4.65 -5.45 -6.70
CA GLU A 90 -4.79 -3.99 -6.73
C GLU A 90 -4.12 -3.39 -7.98
N LEU A 91 -2.91 -3.84 -8.30
CA LEU A 91 -2.16 -3.38 -9.47
C LEU A 91 -2.87 -3.74 -10.79
N ASP A 92 -3.39 -4.97 -10.92
CA ASP A 92 -4.19 -5.36 -12.10
C ASP A 92 -5.54 -4.64 -12.12
N GLY A 93 -6.10 -4.29 -10.96
CA GLY A 93 -7.28 -3.44 -10.85
C GLY A 93 -7.08 -2.08 -11.53
N VAL A 94 -6.01 -1.38 -11.18
CA VAL A 94 -5.67 -0.09 -11.79
C VAL A 94 -5.33 -0.23 -13.28
N ASP A 95 -4.58 -1.27 -13.67
CA ASP A 95 -4.25 -1.50 -15.07
C ASP A 95 -5.50 -1.75 -15.95
N ARG A 96 -6.45 -2.58 -15.48
CA ARG A 96 -7.73 -2.78 -16.19
C ARG A 96 -8.54 -1.51 -16.33
N MET A 97 -8.46 -0.58 -15.38
CA MET A 97 -9.20 0.68 -15.43
C MET A 97 -8.56 1.68 -16.40
N MET A 98 -7.23 1.84 -16.36
CA MET A 98 -6.53 3.02 -16.90
C MET A 98 -5.44 2.69 -17.92
N SER A 99 -5.33 1.45 -18.40
CA SER A 99 -4.31 1.09 -19.39
C SER A 99 -4.66 1.55 -20.80
N HIS A 100 -3.67 2.12 -21.49
CA HIS A 100 -3.72 2.39 -22.94
C HIS A 100 -3.65 1.11 -23.78
N TYR A 101 -3.03 0.06 -23.25
CA TYR A 101 -2.70 -1.15 -23.99
C TYR A 101 -3.84 -2.19 -23.98
N ARG A 102 -4.85 -1.99 -23.12
CA ARG A 102 -6.00 -2.89 -22.97
C ARG A 102 -7.23 -2.26 -23.64
N PRO A 103 -7.71 -2.80 -24.79
CA PRO A 103 -8.86 -2.25 -25.49
C PRO A 103 -10.14 -2.20 -24.63
N GLU A 104 -10.25 -3.10 -23.66
CA GLU A 104 -11.37 -3.20 -22.73
C GLU A 104 -11.33 -2.20 -21.56
N SER A 105 -10.23 -1.47 -21.37
CA SER A 105 -10.09 -0.52 -20.26
C SER A 105 -11.08 0.63 -20.37
N GLU A 106 -11.41 1.27 -19.23
CA GLU A 106 -12.29 2.44 -19.25
C GLU A 106 -11.67 3.58 -20.07
N LEU A 107 -10.36 3.77 -19.92
CA LEU A 107 -9.60 4.76 -20.66
C LEU A 107 -9.66 4.52 -22.18
N SER A 108 -9.39 3.29 -22.64
CA SER A 108 -9.45 2.94 -24.07
C SER A 108 -10.85 3.11 -24.63
N ARG A 109 -11.89 2.70 -23.89
CA ARG A 109 -13.29 2.89 -24.31
C ARG A 109 -13.68 4.36 -24.40
N PHE A 110 -13.26 5.20 -23.44
CA PHE A 110 -13.48 6.64 -23.51
C PHE A 110 -12.74 7.29 -24.69
N ASN A 111 -11.50 6.87 -24.93
CA ASN A 111 -10.68 7.35 -26.04
C ASN A 111 -11.19 6.89 -27.41
N ALA A 112 -11.94 5.78 -27.47
CA ALA A 112 -12.63 5.30 -28.66
C ALA A 112 -14.04 5.90 -28.83
N PHE A 113 -14.62 6.46 -27.77
CA PHE A 113 -15.94 7.07 -27.80
C PHE A 113 -15.92 8.36 -28.65
N ARG A 114 -16.78 8.44 -29.67
CA ARG A 114 -16.84 9.56 -30.64
C ARG A 114 -18.12 10.39 -30.47
N ASP A 115 -18.54 10.59 -29.23
CA ASP A 115 -19.71 11.41 -28.88
C ASP A 115 -19.33 12.40 -27.77
N THR A 116 -20.21 13.37 -27.55
CA THR A 116 -20.19 14.41 -26.52
C THR A 116 -21.24 14.14 -25.44
N GLN A 117 -21.85 12.95 -25.40
CA GLN A 117 -22.66 12.53 -24.25
C GLN A 117 -21.76 12.22 -23.02
N PRO A 118 -22.30 12.31 -21.80
CA PRO A 118 -21.56 11.89 -20.60
C PRO A 118 -21.13 10.42 -20.68
N PHE A 119 -19.86 10.17 -20.41
CA PHE A 119 -19.29 8.82 -20.31
C PHE A 119 -19.05 8.47 -18.84
N PRO A 120 -19.64 7.39 -18.31
CA PRO A 120 -19.48 6.98 -16.93
C PRO A 120 -18.14 6.28 -16.69
N PHE A 121 -17.57 6.49 -15.50
CA PHE A 121 -16.36 5.82 -15.04
C PHE A 121 -16.58 5.14 -13.70
N THR A 122 -15.76 4.13 -13.40
CA THR A 122 -15.64 3.64 -12.02
C THR A 122 -15.11 4.74 -11.10
N ALA A 123 -15.33 4.57 -9.79
CA ALA A 123 -14.89 5.55 -8.80
C ALA A 123 -13.38 5.83 -8.85
N GLY A 124 -12.56 4.80 -9.07
CA GLY A 124 -11.10 4.95 -9.13
C GLY A 124 -10.65 5.78 -10.34
N THR A 125 -11.12 5.44 -11.54
CA THR A 125 -10.80 6.21 -12.75
C THR A 125 -11.31 7.64 -12.67
N PHE A 126 -12.52 7.84 -12.14
CA PHE A 126 -13.07 9.18 -11.98
C PHE A 126 -12.26 10.03 -11.00
N GLU A 127 -11.78 9.46 -9.87
CA GLU A 127 -10.92 10.19 -8.93
C GLU A 127 -9.61 10.63 -9.60
N VAL A 128 -8.97 9.75 -10.38
CA VAL A 128 -7.74 10.10 -11.11
C VAL A 128 -7.99 11.20 -12.14
N ILE A 129 -9.12 11.16 -12.87
CA ILE A 129 -9.49 12.22 -13.82
C ILE A 129 -9.74 13.54 -13.08
N LYS A 130 -10.45 13.51 -11.95
CA LYS A 130 -10.72 14.68 -11.12
C LYS A 130 -9.42 15.30 -10.61
N GLN A 131 -8.50 14.50 -10.07
CA GLN A 131 -7.17 14.97 -9.67
C GLN A 131 -6.38 15.55 -10.85
N GLY A 132 -6.49 14.93 -12.03
CA GLY A 132 -5.86 15.45 -13.25
C GLY A 132 -6.40 16.83 -13.67
N GLN A 133 -7.69 17.08 -13.50
CA GLN A 133 -8.30 18.40 -13.73
C GLN A 133 -7.88 19.43 -12.68
N GLU A 134 -7.80 19.03 -11.41
CA GLU A 134 -7.30 19.89 -10.34
C GLU A 134 -5.84 20.30 -10.59
N LEU A 135 -4.97 19.36 -10.99
CA LEU A 135 -3.59 19.66 -11.36
C LEU A 135 -3.47 20.53 -12.61
N ALA A 136 -4.34 20.33 -13.60
CA ALA A 136 -4.36 21.19 -14.78
C ALA A 136 -4.66 22.64 -14.41
N ALA A 137 -5.64 22.87 -13.55
CA ALA A 137 -5.94 24.22 -13.04
C ALA A 137 -4.80 24.80 -12.20
N LEU A 138 -4.18 24.01 -11.32
CA LEU A 138 -3.08 24.47 -10.46
C LEU A 138 -1.79 24.80 -11.22
N THR A 139 -1.62 24.24 -12.41
CA THR A 139 -0.41 24.40 -13.23
C THR A 139 -0.63 25.26 -14.47
N ASP A 140 -1.76 25.97 -14.54
CA ASP A 140 -2.17 26.76 -15.72
C ASP A 140 -2.10 25.95 -17.03
N GLY A 141 -2.49 24.68 -16.97
CA GLY A 141 -2.51 23.74 -18.10
C GLY A 141 -1.16 23.10 -18.45
N ALA A 142 -0.09 23.33 -17.68
CA ALA A 142 1.19 22.67 -17.93
C ALA A 142 1.12 21.15 -17.70
N PHE A 143 0.28 20.71 -16.76
CA PHE A 143 -0.17 19.32 -16.66
C PHE A 143 -1.56 19.22 -17.31
N ASP A 144 -1.73 18.38 -18.32
CA ASP A 144 -3.04 18.21 -18.97
C ASP A 144 -3.22 16.76 -19.43
N ILE A 145 -4.23 16.07 -18.88
CA ILE A 145 -4.54 14.68 -19.25
C ILE A 145 -5.14 14.55 -20.64
N THR A 146 -5.59 15.64 -21.28
CA THR A 146 -6.24 15.62 -22.60
C THR A 146 -5.27 15.61 -23.78
N VAL A 147 -3.97 15.58 -23.50
CA VAL A 147 -2.91 15.51 -24.53
C VAL A 147 -2.76 14.11 -25.14
N GLY A 148 -3.67 13.17 -24.85
CA GLY A 148 -3.62 11.79 -25.35
C GLY A 148 -3.46 11.66 -26.87
N PRO A 149 -4.16 12.45 -27.72
CA PRO A 149 -3.94 12.44 -29.16
C PRO A 149 -2.52 12.87 -29.55
N LEU A 150 -1.94 13.87 -28.86
CA LEU A 150 -0.57 14.32 -29.08
C LEU A 150 0.43 13.24 -28.66
N VAL A 151 0.28 12.65 -27.47
CA VAL A 151 1.13 11.57 -26.96
C VAL A 151 1.17 10.41 -27.96
N THR A 152 0.00 10.03 -28.49
CA THR A 152 -0.10 8.99 -29.51
C THR A 152 0.63 9.38 -30.79
N ALA A 153 0.40 10.59 -31.32
CA ALA A 153 1.04 11.07 -32.54
C ALA A 153 2.58 11.18 -32.43
N TRP A 154 3.10 11.40 -31.23
CA TRP A 154 4.54 11.39 -30.95
C TRP A 154 5.14 9.99 -30.77
N GLY A 155 4.32 8.93 -30.78
CA GLY A 155 4.76 7.55 -30.65
C GLY A 155 5.01 7.10 -29.21
N PHE A 156 4.47 7.83 -28.23
CA PHE A 156 4.57 7.49 -26.79
C PHE A 156 3.36 6.69 -26.28
N GLY A 157 2.41 6.36 -27.15
CA GLY A 157 1.24 5.55 -26.84
C GLY A 157 1.41 4.06 -27.16
N VAL A 158 0.33 3.42 -27.59
CA VAL A 158 0.33 2.01 -28.04
C VAL A 158 1.11 1.87 -29.34
N GLU A 159 0.90 2.78 -30.28
CA GLU A 159 1.63 2.84 -31.55
C GLU A 159 2.95 3.57 -31.34
N GLN A 160 4.04 2.92 -31.78
CA GLN A 160 5.37 3.51 -31.75
C GLN A 160 5.69 4.12 -33.11
N HIS A 161 6.26 5.32 -33.09
CA HIS A 161 6.70 6.04 -34.28
C HIS A 161 8.18 6.39 -34.16
N ASN A 162 8.93 6.19 -35.24
CA ASN A 162 10.38 6.47 -35.27
C ASN A 162 10.69 7.92 -35.65
N LEU A 163 9.69 8.68 -36.10
CA LEU A 163 9.83 10.05 -36.57
C LEU A 163 8.79 10.95 -35.89
N PRO A 164 9.15 12.20 -35.56
CA PRO A 164 8.20 13.20 -35.10
C PRO A 164 7.03 13.40 -36.07
N PRO A 165 5.81 13.67 -35.58
CA PRO A 165 4.69 14.03 -36.44
C PRO A 165 4.96 15.36 -37.15
N PRO A 166 4.45 15.54 -38.38
CA PRO A 166 4.54 16.82 -39.07
C PRO A 166 3.92 17.95 -38.23
N ARG A 167 4.48 19.16 -38.34
CA ARG A 167 3.98 20.34 -37.61
C ARG A 167 2.48 20.59 -37.86
N ALA A 168 2.01 20.37 -39.09
CA ALA A 168 0.60 20.52 -39.43
C ALA A 168 -0.30 19.55 -38.61
N THR A 169 0.15 18.30 -38.42
CA THR A 169 -0.55 17.31 -37.58
C THR A 169 -0.62 17.77 -36.13
N ILE A 170 0.48 18.28 -35.58
CA ILE A 170 0.52 18.78 -34.20
C ILE A 170 -0.47 19.94 -34.01
N VAL A 171 -0.47 20.91 -34.94
CA VAL A 171 -1.36 22.07 -34.91
C VAL A 171 -2.83 21.65 -34.97
N GLU A 172 -3.15 20.60 -35.73
CA GLU A 172 -4.51 20.06 -35.77
C GLU A 172 -4.90 19.38 -34.45
N LEU A 173 -4.05 18.50 -33.94
CA LEU A 173 -4.32 17.76 -32.71
C LEU A 173 -4.43 18.65 -31.47
N LEU A 174 -3.72 19.77 -31.44
CA LEU A 174 -3.84 20.77 -30.37
C LEU A 174 -5.25 21.34 -30.21
N LYS A 175 -6.08 21.30 -31.26
CA LYS A 175 -7.50 21.73 -31.16
C LYS A 175 -8.35 20.74 -30.36
N HIS A 176 -7.91 19.48 -30.31
CA HIS A 176 -8.58 18.36 -29.64
C HIS A 176 -7.96 18.06 -28.27
N SER A 177 -7.32 19.06 -27.67
CA SER A 177 -6.76 19.03 -26.32
C SER A 177 -7.14 20.33 -25.58
N GLY A 178 -7.26 20.24 -24.27
CA GLY A 178 -7.62 21.33 -23.38
C GLY A 178 -8.47 20.82 -22.22
N HIS A 179 -7.97 20.92 -21.00
CA HIS A 179 -8.71 20.60 -19.78
C HIS A 179 -10.02 21.41 -19.62
N ASP A 180 -10.06 22.63 -20.13
CA ASP A 180 -11.23 23.52 -20.17
C ASP A 180 -12.39 22.97 -21.04
N GLN A 181 -12.10 21.99 -21.90
CA GLN A 181 -13.08 21.33 -22.75
C GLN A 181 -13.83 20.17 -22.06
N LEU A 182 -13.60 19.96 -20.76
CA LEU A 182 -14.19 18.87 -19.99
C LEU A 182 -15.22 19.36 -18.98
N HIS A 183 -16.27 18.56 -18.81
CA HIS A 183 -17.30 18.76 -17.79
C HIS A 183 -17.40 17.49 -16.95
N LEU A 184 -17.08 17.60 -15.66
CA LEU A 184 -17.14 16.49 -14.71
C LEU A 184 -18.45 16.55 -13.92
N ASP A 185 -19.19 15.45 -13.92
CA ASP A 185 -20.30 15.24 -12.98
C ASP A 185 -19.82 14.32 -11.85
N VAL A 186 -19.56 14.92 -10.70
CA VAL A 186 -19.06 14.22 -9.51
C VAL A 186 -20.10 13.24 -8.94
N SER A 187 -21.39 13.57 -9.05
CA SER A 187 -22.45 12.72 -8.51
C SER A 187 -22.65 11.47 -9.34
N ALA A 188 -22.64 11.61 -10.67
CA ALA A 188 -22.78 10.52 -11.62
C ALA A 188 -21.46 9.81 -11.96
N LYS A 189 -20.31 10.35 -11.50
CA LYS A 189 -18.95 9.89 -11.85
C LYS A 189 -18.78 9.76 -13.37
N SER A 190 -19.18 10.81 -14.07
CA SER A 190 -19.17 10.83 -15.53
C SER A 190 -18.45 12.06 -16.05
N VAL A 191 -17.87 11.93 -17.23
CA VAL A 191 -17.16 13.02 -17.92
C VAL A 191 -17.80 13.25 -19.27
N ARG A 192 -18.06 14.51 -19.58
CA ARG A 192 -18.49 14.95 -20.89
C ARG A 192 -17.37 15.76 -21.54
N LYS A 193 -17.01 15.42 -22.77
CA LYS A 193 -16.07 16.19 -23.61
C LYS A 193 -16.84 17.07 -24.58
N GLN A 194 -16.37 18.31 -24.80
CA GLN A 194 -16.97 19.23 -25.77
C GLN A 194 -16.64 18.84 -27.21
N ASP A 195 -15.49 18.19 -27.42
CA ASP A 195 -15.03 17.68 -28.71
C ASP A 195 -14.95 16.14 -28.67
N PRO A 196 -15.61 15.40 -29.59
CA PRO A 196 -15.58 13.94 -29.63
C PRO A 196 -14.18 13.33 -29.86
N LEU A 197 -13.22 14.12 -30.34
CA LEU A 197 -11.83 13.70 -30.60
C LEU A 197 -10.89 13.89 -29.42
N ILE A 198 -11.34 14.53 -28.33
CA ILE A 198 -10.56 14.55 -27.08
C ILE A 198 -10.37 13.11 -26.59
N GLY A 199 -9.13 12.81 -26.24
CA GLY A 199 -8.71 11.57 -25.62
C GLY A 199 -7.80 11.85 -24.42
N PHE A 200 -7.83 10.96 -23.44
CA PHE A 200 -7.04 11.07 -22.22
C PHE A 200 -5.75 10.25 -22.30
N ASP A 201 -4.71 10.79 -21.69
CA ASP A 201 -3.54 10.07 -21.22
C ASP A 201 -3.39 10.27 -19.70
N LEU A 202 -3.54 9.17 -18.95
CA LEU A 202 -3.42 9.15 -17.50
C LEU A 202 -2.05 8.66 -17.02
N SER A 203 -1.09 8.42 -17.93
CA SER A 203 0.21 7.80 -17.60
C SER A 203 1.02 8.59 -16.58
N ALA A 204 0.84 9.91 -16.53
CA ALA A 204 1.53 10.81 -15.63
C ALA A 204 0.96 10.83 -14.20
N ILE A 205 -0.19 10.19 -13.95
CA ILE A 205 -0.88 10.23 -12.65
C ILE A 205 -1.39 8.87 -12.16
N ALA A 206 -1.77 7.95 -13.06
CA ALA A 206 -2.35 6.65 -12.70
C ALA A 206 -1.42 5.78 -11.84
N LYS A 207 -0.11 5.85 -12.05
CA LYS A 207 0.88 5.12 -11.23
C LYS A 207 0.97 5.63 -9.80
N GLY A 208 0.66 6.90 -9.55
CA GLY A 208 0.62 7.46 -8.20
C GLY A 208 -0.67 7.12 -7.44
N TYR A 209 -1.70 6.67 -8.16
CA TYR A 209 -2.95 6.17 -7.59
C TYR A 209 -2.87 4.70 -7.16
N ALA A 210 -2.05 3.90 -7.86
CA ALA A 210 -1.82 2.49 -7.59
C ALA A 210 -1.01 2.24 -6.32
#